data_AF-A0A0Q4GK42-F1
#
_entry.id   AF-A0A0Q4GK42-F1
#
_cell.length_a   1.000
_cell.length_b   1.000
_cell.length_c   1.000
_cell.angle_alpha   90.00
_cell.angle_beta   90.00
_cell.angle_gamma   90.00
#
_symmetry.space_group_name_H-M   'P 1'
#
loop_
_entity.id
_entity.type
_entity.pdbx_description
1 polymer ?
#
loop_
_entity_poly.entity_id
_entity_poly.type
_entity_poly.pdbx_seq_one_letter_code
_entity_poly.pdbx_strand_id
1 'polypeptide(L)' 'MQKIFQVICVVLIGATVMFGGRWYMYVARGESPYDEVGIALNSHAPAPLRSWGCHKMQARFFGQLPPSGCAAADGRSWI' A
#
# COMPACT_ATOMS: atom_id res chain seq x y z
N MET A 1 14.32 -29.64 12.30
CA MET A 1 13.98 -29.15 10.94
C MET A 1 12.51 -28.71 10.83
N GLN A 2 11.53 -29.60 11.05
CA GLN A 2 10.10 -29.28 10.88
C GLN A 2 9.59 -28.10 11.73
N LYS A 3 10.00 -27.97 12.99
CA LYS A 3 9.58 -26.88 13.88
C LYS A 3 10.11 -25.50 13.43
N ILE A 4 11.34 -25.46 12.91
CA ILE A 4 11.94 -24.21 12.39
C ILE A 4 11.19 -23.76 11.14
N PHE A 5 10.93 -24.69 10.22
CA PHE A 5 10.11 -24.40 9.04
C PHE A 5 8.72 -23.88 9.41
N GLN A 6 8.05 -24.54 10.36
CA GLN A 6 6.75 -24.10 10.86
C GLN A 6 6.79 -22.69 11.43
N VAL A 7 7.81 -22.35 12.23
CA VAL A 7 7.98 -21.00 12.79
C VAL A 7 8.20 -19.96 11.68
N ILE A 8 9.06 -20.26 10.70
CA ILE A 8 9.30 -19.36 9.56
C ILE A 8 7.99 -19.10 8.79
N CYS A 9 7.21 -20.14 8.49
CA CYS A 9 5.93 -19.98 7.82
C CYS A 9 4.97 -19.08 8.63
N VAL A 10 4.85 -19.31 9.94
CA VAL A 10 3.98 -18.49 10.81
C VAL A 10 4.43 -17.03 10.82
N VAL A 11 5.73 -16.77 10.93
CA VAL A 11 6.28 -15.40 10.92
C VAL A 11 6.02 -14.73 9.57
N LEU A 12 6.26 -15.44 8.45
CA LEU A 12 6.03 -14.90 7.12
C LEU A 12 4.54 -14.58 6.89
N ILE A 13 3.65 -15.50 7.25
CA ILE A 13 2.19 -15.28 7.15
C ILE A 13 1.78 -14.08 8.00
N GLY A 14 2.24 -14.03 9.25
CA GLY A 14 1.95 -12.91 10.16
C GLY A 14 2.42 -11.58 9.59
N ALA A 15 3.65 -11.51 9.09
CA ALA A 15 4.18 -10.32 8.44
C ALA A 15 3.37 -9.91 7.20
N THR A 16 3.04 -10.86 6.31
CA THR A 16 2.23 -10.59 5.13
C THR A 16 0.85 -10.04 5.50
N VAL A 17 0.19 -10.61 6.52
CA VAL A 17 -1.12 -10.13 6.99
C VAL A 17 -1.01 -8.73 7.59
N MET A 18 0.01 -8.47 8.41
CA MET A 18 0.18 -7.15 9.04
C MET A 18 0.48 -6.06 8.01
N PHE A 19 1.51 -6.23 7.18
CA PHE A 19 1.92 -5.21 6.21
C PHE A 19 0.95 -5.13 5.02
N GLY A 20 0.59 -6.29 4.46
CA GLY A 20 -0.35 -6.37 3.33
C GLY A 20 -1.75 -5.94 3.73
N GLY A 21 -2.21 -6.32 4.93
CA GLY A 21 -3.50 -5.88 5.46
C GLY A 21 -3.53 -4.37 5.70
N ARG A 22 -2.51 -3.81 6.36
CA ARG A 22 -2.42 -2.36 6.59
C ARG A 22 -2.36 -1.56 5.28
N TRP A 23 -1.57 -2.04 4.32
CA TRP A 23 -1.50 -1.46 2.98
C TRP A 23 -2.85 -1.52 2.26
N TYR A 24 -3.51 -2.68 2.28
CA TYR A 24 -4.82 -2.86 1.65
C TYR A 24 -5.88 -1.95 2.27
N MET A 25 -5.92 -1.86 3.60
CA MET A 25 -6.84 -0.97 4.30
C MET A 25 -6.63 0.48 3.88
N TYR A 26 -5.39 0.91 3.66
CA TYR A 26 -5.09 2.25 3.14
C TYR A 26 -5.58 2.43 1.69
N VAL A 27 -5.09 1.62 0.73
CA VAL A 27 -5.34 1.86 -0.70
C VAL A 27 -6.77 1.54 -1.14
N ALA A 28 -7.46 0.63 -0.45
CA ALA A 28 -8.81 0.20 -0.83
C ALA A 28 -9.91 0.78 0.05
N ARG A 29 -9.61 1.11 1.32
CA ARG A 29 -10.63 1.47 2.33
C ARG A 29 -10.31 2.72 3.16
N GLY A 30 -9.16 3.36 2.93
CA GLY A 30 -8.75 4.52 3.73
C GLY A 30 -9.72 5.69 3.53
N GLU A 31 -9.94 6.48 4.57
CA GLU A 31 -10.82 7.65 4.54
C GLU A 31 -10.11 8.91 4.02
N SER A 32 -8.78 8.89 4.02
CA SER A 32 -7.91 9.97 3.54
C SER A 32 -6.79 9.39 2.68
N PRO A 33 -6.35 10.08 1.60
CA PRO A 33 -5.14 9.69 0.89
C PRO A 33 -3.87 10.09 1.65
N TYR A 34 -3.96 10.89 2.70
CA TYR A 34 -2.83 11.46 3.43
C TYR A 34 -2.58 10.73 4.76
N ASP A 35 -2.40 9.40 4.68
CA ASP A 35 -2.02 8.55 5.81
C ASP A 35 -0.55 8.16 5.69
N GLU A 36 0.32 8.75 6.50
CA GLU A 36 1.78 8.63 6.38
C GLU A 36 2.29 7.18 6.35
N VAL A 37 1.68 6.31 7.17
CA VAL A 37 2.07 4.89 7.22
C VAL A 37 1.65 4.17 5.94
N GLY A 38 0.43 4.40 5.46
CA GLY A 38 -0.08 3.85 4.22
C GLY A 38 0.70 4.34 3.00
N ILE A 39 1.05 5.62 2.99
CA ILE A 39 1.93 6.26 2.01
C ILE A 39 3.27 5.55 1.94
N ALA A 40 3.94 5.36 3.08
CA ALA A 40 5.22 4.67 3.14
C ALA A 40 5.09 3.23 2.61
N LEU A 41 4.06 2.50 3.06
CA LEU A 41 3.80 1.11 2.62
C LEU A 41 3.55 1.03 1.11
N ASN A 42 2.74 1.94 0.55
CA ASN A 42 2.45 1.94 -0.88
C ASN A 42 3.66 2.38 -1.71
N SER A 43 4.45 3.31 -1.22
CA SER A 43 5.68 3.77 -1.89
C SER A 43 6.70 2.64 -2.06
N HIS A 44 6.77 1.73 -1.08
CA HIS A 44 7.64 0.54 -1.11
C HIS A 44 6.98 -0.70 -1.73
N ALA A 45 5.70 -0.65 -2.10
CA ALA A 45 5.04 -1.76 -2.74
C ALA A 45 5.62 -2.03 -4.14
N PRO A 46 5.64 -3.31 -4.60
CA PRO A 46 6.00 -3.64 -5.98
C PRO A 46 5.18 -2.84 -6.98
N ALA A 47 5.81 -2.42 -8.09
CA ALA A 47 5.21 -1.49 -9.05
C ALA A 47 3.78 -1.85 -9.51
N PRO A 48 3.43 -3.13 -9.79
CA PRO A 48 2.06 -3.48 -10.16
C PRO A 48 1.04 -3.25 -9.04
N LEU A 49 1.41 -3.58 -7.79
CA LEU A 49 0.55 -3.36 -6.62
C LEU A 49 0.40 -1.87 -6.33
N ARG A 50 1.51 -1.12 -6.40
CA ARG A 50 1.49 0.32 -6.21
C ARG A 50 0.58 1.02 -7.21
N SER A 51 0.72 0.70 -8.50
CA SER A 51 -0.14 1.25 -9.56
C SER A 51 -1.62 0.89 -9.34
N TRP A 52 -1.92 -0.36 -8.99
CA TRP A 52 -3.29 -0.75 -8.65
C TRP A 52 -3.84 0.03 -7.46
N GLY A 53 -3.04 0.19 -6.40
CA GLY A 53 -3.39 0.94 -5.21
C GLY A 53 -3.68 2.41 -5.53
N CYS A 54 -2.82 3.04 -6.31
CA CYS A 54 -2.99 4.44 -6.72
C CYS A 54 -4.26 4.64 -7.56
N HIS A 55 -4.56 3.75 -8.52
CA HIS A 55 -5.82 3.82 -9.26
C HIS A 55 -7.05 3.64 -8.35
N LYS A 56 -6.99 2.71 -7.38
CA LYS A 56 -8.07 2.53 -6.38
C LYS A 56 -8.28 3.76 -5.51
N MET A 57 -7.20 4.46 -5.17
CA MET A 57 -7.27 5.70 -4.41
C MET A 57 -7.81 6.85 -5.26
N GLN A 58 -7.30 7.03 -6.50
CA GLN A 58 -7.73 8.09 -7.41
C GLN A 58 -9.24 8.03 -7.69
N ALA A 59 -9.79 6.82 -7.86
CA ALA A 59 -11.23 6.62 -8.07
C ALA A 59 -12.09 7.10 -6.89
N ARG A 60 -11.54 7.16 -5.67
CA ARG A 60 -12.26 7.56 -4.44
C ARG A 60 -11.96 9.00 -4.04
N PHE A 61 -10.74 9.47 -4.32
CA PHE A 61 -10.25 10.80 -3.95
C PHE A 61 -10.12 11.70 -5.18
N PHE A 62 -11.13 11.67 -6.05
CA PHE A 62 -11.14 12.49 -7.25
C PHE A 62 -11.00 13.98 -6.90
N GLY A 63 -10.15 14.69 -7.63
CA GLY A 63 -9.88 16.12 -7.43
C GLY A 63 -8.90 16.44 -6.29
N GLN A 64 -8.44 15.45 -5.54
CA GLN A 64 -7.37 15.65 -4.56
C GLN A 64 -5.97 15.46 -5.18
N LEU A 65 -4.98 16.10 -4.56
CA LEU A 65 -3.59 15.89 -4.95
C LEU A 65 -3.16 14.46 -4.59
N PRO A 66 -2.39 13.79 -5.46
CA PRO A 66 -1.89 12.45 -5.17
C PRO A 66 -0.91 12.50 -3.99
N PRO A 67 -0.96 11.53 -3.07
CA PRO A 67 0.05 11.42 -2.02
C PRO A 67 1.40 10.96 -2.61
N SER A 68 2.47 11.13 -1.84
CA SER A 68 3.80 10.61 -2.21
C SER A 68 3.72 9.09 -2.44
N GLY A 69 4.33 8.62 -3.53
CA GLY A 69 4.20 7.24 -4.01
C GLY A 69 3.03 6.97 -4.98
N CYS A 70 2.08 7.90 -5.11
CA CYS A 70 1.07 7.91 -6.17
C CYS A 70 1.17 9.13 -7.09
N ALA A 71 2.00 10.11 -6.75
CA ALA A 71 2.24 11.28 -7.56
C ALA A 71 3.20 10.95 -8.73
N ALA A 72 2.88 11.46 -9.91
CA ALA A 72 3.78 11.43 -11.06
C ALA A 72 4.90 12.46 -10.90
N ALA A 73 5.74 12.57 -11.93
CA ALA A 73 6.92 13.45 -11.90
C ALA A 73 6.59 14.95 -11.66
N ASP A 74 5.38 15.38 -12.02
CA ASP A 74 4.92 16.76 -11.80
C ASP A 74 4.40 17.02 -10.37
N GLY A 75 4.31 15.98 -9.53
CA GLY A 75 3.80 16.06 -8.16
C GLY A 75 2.31 16.36 -8.05
N ARG A 76 1.57 16.41 -9.17
CA ARG A 76 0.18 16.88 -9.23
C ARG A 76 -0.75 15.89 -9.93
N SER A 77 -0.22 15.12 -10.85
CA SER A 77 -0.94 14.06 -11.55
C SER A 77 -0.73 12.71 -10.88
N TRP A 78 -1.75 11.85 -10.95
CA TRP A 78 -1.70 10.48 -10.43
C TRP A 78 -0.97 9.57 -11.43
N ILE A 79 -0.20 8.59 -10.92
CA ILE A 79 0.46 7.55 -11.72
C ILE A 79 -0.46 6.40 -12.13
#